data_AF-A0A9E2F982-F1
#
_entry.id   AF-A0A9E2F982-F1
#
_cell.length_a   1.000
_cell.length_b   1.000
_cell.length_c   1.000
_cell.angle_alpha   90.00
_cell.angle_beta   90.00
_cell.angle_gamma   90.00
#
_symmetry.space_group_name_H-M   'P 1'
#
loop_
_entity.id
_entity.type
_entity.pdbx_description
1 polymer ?
#
loop_
_entity_poly.entity_id
_entity_poly.type
_entity_poly.pdbx_seq_one_letter_code
_entity_poly.pdbx_strand_id
1 'polypeptide(L)'
;MSQIERGKRLSPVIENHFAWFSTTYLGGIPTIIRDESAILAFISIFSGIEALAWCRFESGGNGKRFKEFIKLYFPDSYHTHNQGLWALRNGLVHNFSTGNWVLTHHHSTTHLCVHLDDRNKENHIRKPILNAEDFYCALLNASQKYFADVREKPELQEIIIQRLKKEMGGELKITQIHLI
;
A
#
# COMPACT_ATOMS: atom_id res chain seq x y z
N MET A 1 37.34 -20.74 16.08
CA MET A 1 36.41 -20.50 14.95
C MET A 1 35.05 -20.22 15.54
N SER A 2 34.65 -18.95 15.54
CA SER A 2 33.50 -18.39 16.24
C SER A 2 32.18 -18.69 15.52
N GLN A 3 31.09 -18.73 16.30
CA GLN A 3 29.69 -18.90 15.89
C GLN A 3 29.16 -17.74 15.03
N ILE A 4 29.84 -17.42 13.93
CA ILE A 4 29.45 -16.41 12.96
C ILE A 4 28.69 -17.14 11.84
N GLU A 5 27.50 -16.64 11.51
CA GLU A 5 26.60 -17.09 10.41
C GLU A 5 25.60 -18.23 10.68
N ARG A 6 24.92 -18.22 11.83
CA ARG A 6 23.47 -18.53 11.76
C ARG A 6 22.80 -17.25 11.27
N GLY A 7 22.47 -17.18 9.98
CA GLY A 7 21.59 -16.13 9.46
C GLY A 7 20.40 -16.02 10.40
N LYS A 8 20.23 -14.86 11.06
CA LYS A 8 19.20 -14.69 12.09
C LYS A 8 17.86 -14.97 11.43
N ARG A 9 17.30 -16.14 11.74
CA ARG A 9 16.00 -16.55 11.25
C ARG A 9 15.00 -15.46 11.62
N LEU A 10 14.20 -15.03 10.64
CA LEU A 10 13.17 -14.03 10.86
C LEU A 10 12.20 -14.53 11.94
N SER A 11 11.73 -13.62 12.80
CA SER A 11 10.75 -13.99 13.83
C SER A 11 9.49 -14.60 13.19
N PRO A 12 8.94 -15.71 13.73
CA PRO A 12 7.72 -16.33 13.20
C PRO A 12 6.54 -15.37 13.08
N VAL A 13 6.45 -14.38 13.98
CA VAL A 13 5.40 -13.35 13.95
C VAL A 13 5.52 -12.49 12.68
N ILE A 14 6.74 -12.15 12.27
CA ILE A 14 6.99 -11.37 11.06
C ILE A 14 6.75 -12.23 9.81
N GLU A 15 7.20 -13.50 9.84
CA GLU A 15 6.94 -14.46 8.74
C GLU A 15 5.42 -14.63 8.51
N ASN A 16 4.65 -14.80 9.58
CA ASN A 16 3.19 -14.91 9.52
C ASN A 16 2.54 -13.62 8.99
N HIS A 17 3.03 -12.45 9.42
CA HIS A 17 2.54 -11.17 8.91
C HIS A 17 2.81 -11.02 7.41
N PHE A 18 3.99 -11.40 6.92
CA PHE A 18 4.31 -11.38 5.49
C PHE A 18 3.44 -12.35 4.69
N ALA A 19 3.21 -13.55 5.21
CA ALA A 19 2.34 -14.53 4.57
C ALA A 19 0.88 -14.03 4.50
N TRP A 20 0.37 -13.44 5.58
CA TRP A 20 -0.96 -12.83 5.62
C TRP A 20 -1.08 -11.68 4.63
N PHE A 21 -0.11 -10.75 4.61
CA PHE A 21 -0.11 -9.62 3.70
C PHE A 21 -0.07 -10.10 2.23
N SER A 22 0.79 -11.08 1.95
CA SER A 22 0.93 -11.65 0.61
C SER A 22 -0.35 -12.33 0.15
N THR A 23 -1.00 -13.11 1.02
CA THR A 23 -2.26 -13.78 0.66
C THR A 23 -3.41 -12.78 0.48
N THR A 24 -3.52 -11.83 1.41
CA THR A 24 -4.67 -10.89 1.47
C THR A 24 -4.57 -9.82 0.40
N TYR A 25 -3.47 -9.07 0.37
CA TYR A 25 -3.32 -7.95 -0.56
C TYR A 25 -2.76 -8.41 -1.90
N LEU A 26 -1.60 -9.09 -1.91
CA LEU A 26 -0.93 -9.45 -3.17
C LEU A 26 -1.67 -10.58 -3.92
N GLY A 27 -2.30 -11.50 -3.19
CA GLY A 27 -3.16 -12.54 -3.78
C GLY A 27 -4.55 -12.04 -4.12
N GLY A 28 -5.12 -11.18 -3.27
CA GLY A 28 -6.51 -10.73 -3.39
C GLY A 28 -6.73 -9.65 -4.44
N ILE A 29 -5.90 -8.60 -4.46
CA ILE A 29 -6.10 -7.42 -5.33
C ILE A 29 -6.22 -7.79 -6.81
N PRO A 30 -5.36 -8.66 -7.39
CA PRO A 30 -5.48 -9.01 -8.81
C PRO A 30 -6.86 -9.58 -9.19
N THR A 31 -7.53 -10.26 -8.27
CA THR A 31 -8.84 -10.88 -8.54
C THR A 31 -9.97 -9.87 -8.69
N ILE A 32 -9.79 -8.66 -8.16
CA ILE A 32 -10.78 -7.57 -8.16
C ILE A 32 -10.43 -6.42 -9.10
N ILE A 33 -9.34 -6.50 -9.87
CA ILE A 33 -9.07 -5.56 -10.97
C ILE A 33 -9.93 -5.98 -12.17
N ARG A 34 -11.16 -5.47 -12.20
CA ARG A 34 -12.18 -5.69 -13.23
C ARG A 34 -13.02 -4.43 -13.37
N ASP A 35 -13.74 -4.29 -14.47
CA ASP A 35 -14.56 -3.12 -14.80
C ASP A 35 -15.50 -2.72 -13.65
N GLU A 36 -16.18 -3.69 -13.03
CA GLU A 36 -17.17 -3.45 -11.97
C GLU A 36 -16.57 -3.15 -10.59
N SER A 37 -15.28 -3.47 -10.39
CA SER A 37 -14.62 -3.43 -9.08
C SER A 37 -13.30 -2.64 -9.08
N ALA A 38 -13.01 -1.89 -10.14
CA ALA A 38 -11.77 -1.14 -10.28
C ALA A 38 -11.55 -0.14 -9.13
N ILE A 39 -12.59 0.56 -8.68
CA ILE A 39 -12.50 1.48 -7.52
C ILE A 39 -12.12 0.72 -6.25
N LEU A 40 -12.69 -0.47 -6.03
CA LEU A 40 -12.35 -1.31 -4.89
C LEU A 40 -10.89 -1.75 -4.96
N ALA A 41 -10.37 -2.08 -6.14
CA ALA A 41 -8.96 -2.40 -6.31
C ALA A 41 -8.05 -1.24 -5.91
N PHE A 42 -8.36 0.01 -6.30
CA PHE A 42 -7.60 1.18 -5.84
C PHE A 42 -7.63 1.34 -4.33
N ILE A 43 -8.80 1.22 -3.70
CA ILE A 43 -8.94 1.29 -2.24
C ILE A 43 -8.08 0.21 -1.58
N SER A 44 -8.13 -1.03 -2.06
CA SER A 44 -7.32 -2.14 -1.54
C SER A 44 -5.82 -1.91 -1.73
N ILE A 45 -5.37 -1.34 -2.85
CA ILE A 45 -3.97 -0.96 -3.05
C ILE A 45 -3.56 0.10 -2.03
N PHE A 46 -4.36 1.15 -1.83
CA PHE A 46 -4.07 2.19 -0.84
C PHE A 46 -4.02 1.61 0.58
N SER A 47 -4.96 0.75 0.96
CA SER A 47 -4.95 0.06 2.26
C SER A 47 -3.70 -0.81 2.44
N GLY A 48 -3.25 -1.50 1.37
CA GLY A 48 -2.00 -2.26 1.39
C GLY A 48 -0.78 -1.38 1.65
N ILE A 49 -0.69 -0.22 1.00
CA ILE A 49 0.39 0.75 1.25
C ILE A 49 0.35 1.25 2.69
N GLU A 50 -0.83 1.60 3.21
CA GLU A 50 -0.99 2.09 4.58
C GLU A 50 -0.58 1.04 5.62
N ALA A 51 -0.94 -0.23 5.40
CA ALA A 51 -0.56 -1.33 6.28
C ALA A 51 0.97 -1.47 6.37
N LEU A 52 1.67 -1.46 5.22
CA LEU A 52 3.14 -1.52 5.21
C LEU A 52 3.78 -0.26 5.80
N ALA A 53 3.25 0.92 5.48
CA ALA A 53 3.73 2.18 6.03
C ALA A 53 3.57 2.24 7.56
N TRP A 54 2.47 1.72 8.08
CA TRP A 54 2.22 1.66 9.52
C TRP A 54 3.22 0.74 10.23
N CYS A 55 3.55 -0.40 9.63
CA CYS A 55 4.57 -1.35 10.11
C CYS A 55 5.99 -0.79 9.97
N ARG A 56 6.25 0.12 9.03
CA ARG A 56 7.59 0.68 8.76
C ARG A 56 8.00 1.79 9.73
N PHE A 57 7.06 2.61 10.19
CA PHE A 57 7.35 3.85 10.91
C PHE A 57 6.70 3.87 12.31
N GLU A 58 7.49 4.18 13.33
CA GLU A 58 7.06 4.23 14.74
C GLU A 58 6.16 5.43 15.08
N SER A 59 6.35 6.55 14.38
CA SER A 59 5.68 7.81 14.69
C SER A 59 5.19 8.53 13.44
N GLY A 60 4.39 9.57 13.65
CA GLY A 60 3.80 10.38 12.58
C GLY A 60 2.39 9.94 12.19
N GLY A 61 1.62 10.91 11.68
CA GLY A 61 0.26 10.65 11.18
C GLY A 61 0.27 9.75 9.93
N ASN A 62 -0.87 9.13 9.64
CA ASN A 62 -1.02 8.17 8.52
C ASN A 62 -0.53 8.76 7.19
N GLY A 63 -0.89 10.02 6.90
CA GLY A 63 -0.47 10.67 5.66
C GLY A 63 1.03 10.92 5.56
N LYS A 64 1.73 11.17 6.68
CA LYS A 64 3.19 11.31 6.69
C LYS A 64 3.83 9.97 6.37
N ARG A 65 3.44 8.91 7.09
CA ARG A 65 3.94 7.55 6.91
C ARG A 65 3.69 7.02 5.50
N PHE A 66 2.49 7.23 4.97
CA PHE A 66 2.12 6.86 3.60
C PHE A 66 3.05 7.51 2.57
N LYS A 67 3.24 8.82 2.65
CA LYS A 67 4.09 9.57 1.70
C LYS A 67 5.56 9.18 1.81
N GLU A 68 6.06 8.96 3.03
CA GLU A 68 7.43 8.50 3.26
C GLU A 68 7.63 7.06 2.73
N PHE A 69 6.64 6.18 2.88
CA PHE A 69 6.70 4.83 2.33
C PHE A 69 6.79 4.85 0.80
N ILE A 70 5.98 5.67 0.13
CA ILE A 70 6.07 5.85 -1.33
C ILE A 70 7.46 6.32 -1.73
N LYS A 71 7.99 7.36 -1.07
CA LYS A 71 9.34 7.87 -1.39
C LYS A 71 10.45 6.82 -1.24
N LEU A 72 10.33 5.93 -0.25
CA LEU A 72 11.36 4.93 0.02
C LEU A 72 11.28 3.71 -0.90
N TYR A 73 10.08 3.24 -1.23
CA TYR A 73 9.91 1.92 -1.85
C TYR A 73 9.29 1.94 -3.25
N PHE A 74 8.54 2.99 -3.62
CA PHE A 74 7.96 3.12 -4.95
C PHE A 74 8.96 3.70 -5.96
N PRO A 75 8.75 3.45 -7.28
CA PRO A 75 9.53 4.09 -8.34
C PRO A 75 9.51 5.61 -8.24
N ASP A 76 10.60 6.27 -8.67
CA ASP A 76 10.77 7.73 -8.60
C ASP A 76 9.66 8.52 -9.30
N SER A 77 9.04 7.93 -10.32
CA SER A 77 7.88 8.50 -11.01
C SER A 77 6.72 8.82 -10.06
N TYR A 78 6.59 8.15 -8.92
CA TYR A 78 5.54 8.40 -7.92
C TYR A 78 5.88 9.54 -6.95
N HIS A 79 7.14 9.96 -6.86
CA HIS A 79 7.59 10.85 -5.78
C HIS A 79 6.98 12.24 -5.89
N THR A 80 6.83 12.76 -7.11
CA THR A 80 6.17 14.04 -7.39
C THR A 80 4.66 13.98 -7.14
N HIS A 81 4.07 12.78 -7.08
CA HIS A 81 2.64 12.57 -6.90
C HIS A 81 2.23 12.20 -5.48
N ASN A 82 3.16 12.02 -4.54
CA ASN A 82 2.86 11.49 -3.20
C ASN A 82 1.74 12.24 -2.45
N GLN A 83 1.71 13.57 -2.57
CA GLN A 83 0.69 14.41 -1.94
C GLN A 83 -0.66 14.25 -2.62
N GLY A 84 -0.67 14.17 -3.96
CA GLY A 84 -1.86 13.90 -4.75
C GLY A 84 -2.43 12.51 -4.50
N LEU A 85 -1.57 11.50 -4.30
CA LEU A 85 -1.97 10.13 -3.97
C LEU A 85 -2.58 10.03 -2.58
N TRP A 86 -2.04 10.76 -1.59
CA TRP A 86 -2.66 10.83 -0.26
C TRP A 86 -4.03 11.52 -0.31
N ALA A 87 -4.17 12.60 -1.10
CA ALA A 87 -5.45 13.26 -1.30
C ALA A 87 -6.47 12.36 -2.00
N LEU A 88 -6.04 11.63 -3.04
CA LEU A 88 -6.86 10.62 -3.74
C LEU A 88 -7.33 9.54 -2.78
N ARG A 89 -6.43 8.96 -1.98
CA ARG A 89 -6.77 7.98 -0.95
C ARG A 89 -7.88 8.49 -0.04
N ASN A 90 -7.77 9.73 0.46
CA ASN A 90 -8.79 10.29 1.34
C ASN A 90 -10.12 10.50 0.63
N GLY A 91 -10.11 10.95 -0.64
CA GLY A 91 -11.31 11.03 -1.46
C GLY A 91 -11.98 9.67 -1.63
N LEU A 92 -11.25 8.66 -2.08
CA LEU A 92 -11.81 7.33 -2.31
C LEU A 92 -12.41 6.71 -1.05
N VAL A 93 -11.72 6.80 0.09
CA VAL A 93 -12.19 6.19 1.35
C VAL A 93 -13.37 6.94 1.98
N HIS A 94 -13.38 8.28 1.92
CA HIS A 94 -14.37 9.07 2.66
C HIS A 94 -15.60 9.45 1.83
N ASN A 95 -15.47 9.60 0.51
CA ASN A 95 -16.57 10.07 -0.34
C ASN A 95 -16.57 9.49 -1.76
N PHE A 96 -15.82 8.41 -2.01
CA PHE A 96 -15.69 7.78 -3.33
C PHE A 96 -15.30 8.77 -4.45
N SER A 97 -14.56 9.82 -4.12
CA SER A 97 -14.13 10.83 -5.10
C SER A 97 -12.71 10.58 -5.61
N THR A 98 -12.52 10.77 -6.91
CA THR A 98 -11.20 10.70 -7.56
C THR A 98 -10.47 12.04 -7.55
N GLY A 99 -11.15 13.14 -7.21
CA GLY A 99 -10.59 14.49 -7.21
C GLY A 99 -9.91 14.86 -8.53
N ASN A 100 -8.60 15.13 -8.46
CA ASN A 100 -7.79 15.53 -9.61
C ASN A 100 -7.14 14.35 -10.35
N TRP A 101 -7.60 13.12 -10.11
CA TRP A 101 -7.09 11.92 -10.77
C TRP A 101 -8.10 11.35 -11.74
N VAL A 102 -7.58 10.82 -12.85
CA VAL A 102 -8.31 9.89 -13.71
C VAL A 102 -7.89 8.48 -13.31
N LEU A 103 -8.85 7.62 -13.01
CA LEU A 103 -8.60 6.23 -12.67
C LEU A 103 -8.92 5.35 -13.88
N THR A 104 -8.07 4.38 -14.17
CA THR A 104 -8.25 3.43 -15.27
C THR A 104 -7.74 2.04 -14.89
N HIS A 105 -8.11 1.03 -15.65
CA HIS A 105 -7.54 -0.31 -15.65
C HIS A 105 -7.40 -0.77 -17.12
N HIS A 106 -6.59 -1.79 -17.40
CA HIS A 106 -6.30 -2.33 -18.74
C HIS A 106 -5.64 -1.35 -19.75
N HIS A 107 -5.15 -0.19 -19.29
CA HIS A 107 -4.56 0.86 -20.13
C HIS A 107 -3.17 1.29 -19.63
N SER A 108 -2.24 0.33 -19.51
CA SER A 108 -0.94 0.57 -18.88
C SER A 108 -0.09 1.65 -19.55
N THR A 109 -0.22 1.82 -20.87
CA THR A 109 0.46 2.86 -21.65
C THR A 109 0.14 4.29 -21.22
N THR A 110 -0.92 4.47 -20.42
CA THR A 110 -1.37 5.79 -19.94
C THR A 110 -1.02 6.05 -18.48
N HIS A 111 -0.38 5.10 -17.79
CA HIS A 111 -0.07 5.22 -16.36
C HIS A 111 0.85 6.42 -16.07
N LEU A 112 0.40 7.30 -15.17
CA LEU A 112 1.03 8.58 -14.82
C LEU A 112 1.17 9.57 -15.98
N CYS A 113 0.56 9.31 -17.13
CA CYS A 113 0.38 10.33 -18.17
C CYS A 113 -0.63 11.39 -17.73
N VAL A 114 -0.59 12.54 -18.39
CA VAL A 114 -1.51 13.65 -18.12
C VAL A 114 -2.71 13.57 -19.07
N HIS A 115 -3.90 13.52 -18.51
CA HIS A 115 -5.17 13.72 -19.21
C HIS A 115 -5.58 15.20 -19.13
N LEU A 116 -6.14 15.73 -20.23
CA LEU A 116 -6.74 17.06 -20.26
C LEU A 116 -8.25 16.93 -20.09
N ASP A 117 -8.78 17.45 -18.99
CA ASP A 117 -10.22 17.48 -18.75
C ASP A 117 -10.85 18.68 -19.47
N ASP A 118 -11.44 18.41 -20.64
CA ASP A 118 -12.04 19.43 -21.52
C ASP A 118 -13.45 19.87 -21.09
N ARG A 119 -13.96 19.34 -19.97
CA ARG A 119 -15.25 19.77 -19.43
C ARG A 119 -15.25 21.22 -18.97
N ASN A 120 -14.07 21.82 -18.78
CA ASN A 120 -13.90 23.23 -18.47
C ASN A 120 -13.01 23.91 -19.53
N LYS A 121 -13.62 24.31 -20.66
CA LYS A 121 -12.94 24.80 -21.88
C LYS A 121 -12.01 26.00 -21.68
N GLU A 122 -12.14 26.72 -20.57
CA GLU A 122 -11.31 27.89 -20.27
C GLU A 122 -10.06 27.57 -19.43
N ASN A 123 -10.00 26.41 -18.77
CA ASN A 123 -8.96 26.07 -17.81
C ASN A 123 -8.63 24.57 -17.84
N HIS A 124 -8.23 24.03 -19.00
CA HIS A 124 -7.91 22.60 -19.18
C HIS A 124 -7.17 22.02 -17.96
N ILE A 125 -7.90 21.28 -17.12
CA ILE A 125 -7.34 20.77 -15.87
C ILE A 125 -6.52 19.55 -16.23
N ARG A 126 -5.21 19.64 -16.00
CA ARG A 126 -4.27 18.53 -16.17
C ARG A 126 -4.44 17.55 -15.02
N LYS A 127 -4.95 16.36 -15.32
CA LYS A 127 -5.18 15.29 -14.35
C LYS A 127 -4.25 14.11 -14.64
N PRO A 128 -3.38 13.70 -13.70
CA PRO A 128 -2.63 12.46 -13.87
C PRO A 128 -3.58 11.26 -13.92
N ILE A 129 -3.24 10.29 -14.77
CA ILE A 129 -3.94 9.02 -14.90
C ILE A 129 -3.27 8.00 -13.98
N LEU A 130 -4.04 7.29 -13.18
CA LEU A 130 -3.58 6.17 -12.37
C LEU A 130 -4.21 4.88 -12.90
N ASN A 131 -3.38 4.02 -13.48
CA ASN A 131 -3.78 2.68 -13.89
C ASN A 131 -3.67 1.69 -12.70
N ALA A 132 -4.69 0.85 -12.50
CA ALA A 132 -4.79 -0.08 -11.38
C ALA A 132 -3.71 -1.17 -11.39
N GLU A 133 -3.44 -1.79 -12.54
CA GLU A 133 -2.44 -2.85 -12.69
C GLU A 133 -1.03 -2.36 -12.42
N ASP A 134 -0.64 -1.23 -13.03
CA ASP A 134 0.67 -0.64 -12.81
C ASP A 134 0.85 -0.15 -11.37
N PHE A 135 -0.22 0.39 -10.77
CA PHE A 135 -0.17 0.81 -9.37
C PHE A 135 -0.08 -0.39 -8.41
N TYR A 136 -0.79 -1.47 -8.72
CA TYR A 136 -0.65 -2.74 -8.02
C TYR A 136 0.77 -3.31 -8.17
N CYS A 137 1.34 -3.30 -9.38
CA CYS A 137 2.73 -3.72 -9.63
C CYS A 137 3.72 -2.88 -8.82
N ALA A 138 3.48 -1.57 -8.68
CA ALA A 138 4.29 -0.72 -7.83
C ALA A 138 4.20 -1.11 -6.34
N LEU A 139 3.00 -1.43 -5.84
CA LEU A 139 2.81 -1.98 -4.49
C LEU A 139 3.52 -3.33 -4.31
N LEU A 140 3.39 -4.25 -5.27
CA LEU A 140 4.05 -5.56 -5.24
C LEU A 140 5.56 -5.38 -5.11
N ASN A 141 6.17 -4.57 -5.98
CA ASN A 141 7.60 -4.29 -5.94
C ASN A 141 8.03 -3.58 -4.65
N ALA A 142 7.24 -2.61 -4.17
CA ALA A 142 7.50 -1.91 -2.92
C ALA A 142 7.45 -2.86 -1.72
N SER A 143 6.49 -3.79 -1.70
CA SER A 143 6.36 -4.79 -0.64
C SER A 143 7.56 -5.73 -0.59
N GLN A 144 8.06 -6.18 -1.75
CA GLN A 144 9.23 -7.04 -1.83
C GLN A 144 10.49 -6.31 -1.31
N LYS A 145 10.70 -5.06 -1.72
CA LYS A 145 11.80 -4.22 -1.21
C LYS A 145 11.70 -4.01 0.30
N TYR A 146 10.51 -3.71 0.82
CA TYR A 146 10.29 -3.55 2.25
C TYR A 146 10.54 -4.86 3.01
N PHE A 147 10.08 -6.01 2.51
CA PHE A 147 10.31 -7.30 3.16
C PHE A 147 11.79 -7.69 3.14
N ALA A 148 12.54 -7.35 2.09
CA ALA A 148 14.00 -7.50 2.08
C ALA A 148 14.65 -6.63 3.17
N ASP A 149 14.28 -5.35 3.21
CA ASP A 149 14.73 -4.41 4.23
C ASP A 149 14.49 -4.93 5.66
N VAL A 150 13.31 -5.46 5.95
CA VAL A 150 12.98 -6.01 7.28
C VAL A 150 13.83 -7.24 7.61
N ARG A 151 14.14 -8.09 6.64
CA ARG A 151 15.00 -9.26 6.88
C ARG A 151 16.44 -8.84 7.22
N GLU A 152 16.90 -7.75 6.62
CA GLU A 152 18.26 -7.25 6.78
C GLU A 152 18.44 -6.36 8.02
N LYS A 153 17.40 -5.60 8.40
CA LYS A 153 17.48 -4.52 9.40
C LYS A 153 16.77 -4.91 10.71
N PRO A 154 17.52 -5.25 11.78
CA PRO A 154 16.94 -5.64 13.07
C PRO A 154 16.00 -4.59 13.66
N GLU A 155 16.30 -3.30 13.48
CA GLU A 155 15.47 -2.20 13.96
C GLU A 155 14.06 -2.23 13.35
N LEU A 156 13.93 -2.63 12.08
CA LEU A 156 12.61 -2.77 11.45
C LEU A 156 11.83 -3.97 12.00
N GLN A 157 12.53 -5.04 12.37
CA GLN A 157 11.92 -6.21 13.00
C GLN A 157 11.36 -5.85 14.37
N GLU A 158 12.11 -5.08 15.17
CA GLU A 158 11.67 -4.60 16.47
C GLU A 158 10.41 -3.73 16.36
N ILE A 159 10.38 -2.78 15.42
CA ILE A 159 9.21 -1.94 15.15
C ILE A 159 7.98 -2.79 14.86
N ILE A 160 8.08 -3.72 13.91
CA ILE A 160 6.97 -4.59 13.52
C ILE A 160 6.48 -5.43 14.70
N ILE A 161 7.40 -6.04 15.46
CA ILE A 161 7.04 -6.86 16.61
C ILE A 161 6.32 -6.04 17.67
N GLN A 162 6.82 -4.84 17.99
CA GLN A 162 6.18 -3.95 18.96
C GLN A 162 4.77 -3.55 18.49
N ARG A 163 4.64 -3.21 17.21
CA ARG A 163 3.37 -2.83 16.57
C ARG A 163 2.34 -3.95 16.62
N LEU A 164 2.70 -5.15 16.16
CA LEU A 164 1.81 -6.31 16.15
C LEU A 164 1.41 -6.74 17.56
N LYS A 165 2.32 -6.66 18.55
CA LYS A 165 2.00 -6.93 19.96
C LYS A 165 1.05 -5.90 20.55
N LYS A 166 1.19 -4.62 20.19
CA LYS A 166 0.33 -3.55 20.69
C LYS A 166 -1.11 -3.69 20.18
N GLU A 167 -1.31 -4.17 18.96
CA GLU A 167 -2.63 -4.46 18.42
C GLU A 167 -3.22 -5.78 18.92
N MET A 168 -2.42 -6.78 19.26
CA MET A 168 -2.91 -7.96 19.99
C MET A 168 -3.44 -7.63 21.41
N GLY A 169 -3.17 -6.42 21.94
CA GLY A 169 -3.84 -5.88 23.13
C GLY A 169 -5.21 -5.24 22.86
N GLY A 170 -5.64 -5.20 21.59
CA GLY A 170 -6.90 -4.65 21.11
C GLY A 170 -7.46 -5.48 19.97
N GLU A 171 -7.55 -6.81 20.18
CA GLU A 171 -8.22 -7.73 19.26
C GLU A 171 -9.52 -7.11 18.72
N LEU A 172 -9.61 -6.96 17.40
CA LEU A 172 -10.89 -7.15 16.75
C LEU A 172 -11.33 -8.57 17.13
N LYS A 173 -12.21 -8.66 18.13
CA LYS A 173 -12.93 -9.89 18.47
C LYS A 173 -13.62 -10.37 17.21
N ILE A 174 -12.95 -11.24 16.46
CA ILE A 174 -13.64 -12.18 15.59
C ILE A 174 -14.34 -13.10 16.57
N THR A 175 -15.56 -12.76 16.94
CA THR A 175 -16.44 -13.65 17.70
C THR A 175 -16.46 -14.98 16.98
N GLN A 176 -15.89 -16.00 17.61
CA GLN A 176 -16.18 -17.38 17.26
C GLN A 176 -17.70 -17.52 17.29
N ILE A 177 -18.31 -17.58 16.10
CA ILE A 177 -19.69 -18.01 15.96
C ILE A 177 -19.68 -19.48 16.39
N HIS A 178 -20.05 -19.73 17.65
CA HIS A 178 -20.49 -21.06 18.03
C HIS A 178 -21.81 -21.28 17.29
N LEU A 179 -21.76 -22.11 16.27
CA LEU A 179 -22.96 -22.73 15.73
C LEU A 179 -23.52 -23.63 16.83
N ILE A 180 -24.71 -23.27 17.30
CA ILE A 180 -25.59 -24.11 18.12
C ILE A 180 -26.24 -25.13 17.19
#